data_AF-A0A531L9I7-F1
#
_entry.id   AF-A0A531L9I7-F1
#
_cell.length_a   1.000
_cell.length_b   1.000
_cell.length_c   1.000
_cell.angle_alpha   90.00
_cell.angle_beta   90.00
_cell.angle_gamma   90.00
#
_symmetry.space_group_name_H-M   'P 1'
#
loop_
_entity.id
_entity.type
_entity.pdbx_description
1 polymer ?
#
loop_
_entity_poly.entity_id
_entity_poly.type
_entity_poly.pdbx_seq_one_letter_code
_entity_poly.pdbx_strand_id
1 'polypeptide(L)'
;MAAHPRSIGQYLFPIGSLGLAALIHFGAASIEHSPLSIKILALIVVAVFIFATVFVVLHHAEAVALRLGEPYGTLLLTFSVTAIEASVIVSMMLHGENNPTLARESVFSTVMIVCAGVVGVCLTLGGLKHRYQDIKRQGTNASLAVIMALTVLT
;
A
#
# COMPACT_ATOMS: atom_id res chain seq x y z
N MET A 1 15.14 -22.34 14.35
CA MET A 1 13.71 -21.97 14.23
C MET A 1 13.32 -21.26 15.53
N ALA A 2 13.69 -19.98 15.67
CA ALA A 2 13.48 -19.22 16.90
C ALA A 2 12.13 -18.50 16.83
N ALA A 3 11.25 -18.78 17.78
CA ALA A 3 9.97 -18.11 17.92
C ALA A 3 10.21 -16.64 18.32
N HIS A 4 10.19 -15.74 17.35
CA HIS A 4 10.16 -14.31 17.62
C HIS A 4 8.88 -14.01 18.41
N PRO A 5 8.94 -13.37 19.59
CA PRO A 5 7.75 -13.07 20.37
C PRO A 5 6.82 -12.23 19.49
N ARG A 6 5.59 -12.73 19.27
CA ARG A 6 4.55 -11.98 18.56
C ARG A 6 4.21 -10.78 19.42
N SER A 7 4.83 -9.64 19.10
CA SER A 7 4.55 -8.38 19.78
C SER A 7 3.06 -8.10 19.66
N ILE A 8 2.38 -8.09 20.81
CA ILE A 8 0.97 -7.72 20.97
C ILE A 8 0.64 -6.38 20.28
N GLY A 9 1.64 -5.51 20.08
CA GLY A 9 1.52 -4.27 19.33
C GLY A 9 1.05 -4.47 17.88
N GLN A 10 1.37 -5.59 17.22
CA GLN A 10 0.98 -5.83 15.82
C GLN A 10 -0.54 -5.97 15.65
N TYR A 11 -1.26 -6.51 16.63
CA TYR A 11 -2.72 -6.57 16.58
C TYR A 11 -3.38 -5.29 17.11
N LEU A 12 -2.66 -4.53 17.94
CA LEU A 12 -3.18 -3.31 18.55
C LEU A 12 -3.37 -2.17 17.52
N PHE A 13 -2.49 -2.06 16.52
CA PHE A 13 -2.60 -1.02 15.49
C PHE A 13 -3.88 -1.10 14.62
N PRO A 14 -4.25 -2.23 14.01
CA PRO A 14 -5.48 -2.32 13.22
C PRO A 14 -6.74 -2.15 14.09
N ILE A 15 -6.73 -2.69 15.31
CA ILE A 15 -7.85 -2.51 16.27
C ILE A 15 -7.95 -1.04 16.70
N GLY A 16 -6.82 -0.39 16.97
CA GLY A 16 -6.74 1.03 17.31
C GLY A 16 -7.17 1.93 16.17
N SER A 17 -6.84 1.60 14.92
CA SER A 17 -7.33 2.28 13.72
C SER A 17 -8.86 2.20 13.60
N LEU A 18 -9.43 1.02 13.84
CA LEU A 18 -10.88 0.80 13.81
C LEU A 18 -11.59 1.56 14.94
N GLY A 19 -11.02 1.55 16.14
CA GLY A 19 -11.49 2.33 17.27
C GLY A 19 -11.43 3.84 17.03
N LEU A 20 -10.34 4.33 16.44
CA LEU A 20 -10.17 5.73 16.05
C LEU A 20 -11.20 6.13 14.98
N ALA A 21 -11.42 5.29 13.97
CA ALA A 21 -12.43 5.52 12.94
C ALA A 21 -13.84 5.60 13.53
N ALA A 22 -14.18 4.69 14.46
CA ALA A 22 -15.46 4.74 15.18
C ALA A 22 -15.58 6.02 16.03
N LEU A 23 -14.54 6.39 16.78
CA LEU A 23 -14.50 7.62 17.57
C LEU A 23 -14.71 8.87 16.71
N ILE A 24 -14.06 8.95 15.55
CA ILE A 24 -14.23 10.06 14.61
C ILE A 24 -15.64 10.04 14.02
N HIS A 25 -16.19 8.89 13.67
CA HIS A 25 -17.53 8.82 13.09
C HIS A 25 -18.61 9.26 14.09
N PHE A 26 -18.54 8.81 15.35
CA PHE A 26 -19.45 9.22 16.41
C PHE A 26 -19.18 10.66 16.91
N GLY A 27 -17.93 11.13 16.84
CA GLY A 27 -17.50 12.47 17.26
C GLY A 27 -17.43 13.52 16.16
N ALA A 28 -17.77 13.18 14.90
CA ALA A 28 -17.58 14.03 13.72
C ALA A 28 -18.26 15.40 13.86
N ALA A 29 -19.43 15.43 14.50
CA ALA A 29 -20.19 16.65 14.76
C ALA A 29 -19.42 17.65 15.65
N SER A 30 -18.44 17.21 16.45
CA SER A 30 -17.61 18.10 17.30
C SER A 30 -16.37 18.65 16.58
N ILE A 31 -15.89 17.98 15.52
CA ILE A 31 -14.66 18.38 14.80
C ILE A 31 -14.95 19.47 13.78
N GLU A 32 -16.16 19.52 13.20
CA GLU A 32 -16.51 20.55 12.21
C GLU A 32 -16.40 21.98 12.76
N HIS A 33 -16.78 22.21 14.01
CA HIS A 33 -16.66 23.51 14.70
C HIS A 33 -15.29 23.77 15.37
N SER A 34 -14.35 22.83 15.27
CA SER A 34 -13.03 22.95 15.89
C SER A 34 -12.07 23.85 15.07
N PRO A 35 -11.10 24.51 15.72
CA PRO A 35 -10.07 25.30 15.04
C PRO A 35 -9.25 24.47 14.05
N LEU A 36 -8.74 25.13 13.00
CA LEU A 36 -8.00 24.51 11.90
C LEU A 36 -6.84 23.62 12.37
N SER A 37 -6.14 24.01 13.44
CA SER A 37 -5.03 23.26 14.02
C SER A 37 -5.43 21.85 14.49
N ILE A 38 -6.62 21.71 15.08
CA ILE A 38 -7.13 20.41 15.55
C ILE A 38 -7.50 19.53 14.35
N LYS A 39 -8.08 20.11 13.30
CA LYS A 39 -8.41 19.39 12.05
C LYS A 39 -7.15 18.82 11.38
N ILE A 40 -6.10 19.64 11.26
CA ILE A 40 -4.82 19.21 10.69
C ILE A 40 -4.19 18.10 11.55
N LEU A 41 -4.18 18.26 12.87
CA LEU A 41 -3.66 17.24 13.78
C LEU A 41 -4.42 15.92 13.64
N ALA A 42 -5.76 15.97 13.61
CA ALA A 42 -6.59 14.78 13.42
C ALA A 42 -6.29 14.08 12.08
N LEU A 43 -6.15 14.84 10.99
CA LEU A 43 -5.82 14.29 9.67
C LEU A 43 -4.45 13.60 9.68
N ILE A 44 -3.42 14.22 10.28
CA ILE A 44 -2.09 13.61 10.42
C ILE A 44 -2.16 12.32 11.22
N VAL A 45 -2.89 12.32 12.35
CA VAL A 45 -3.06 11.12 13.18
C VAL A 45 -3.72 10.00 12.38
N VAL A 46 -4.81 10.27 11.68
CA VAL A 46 -5.49 9.29 10.83
C VAL A 46 -4.56 8.76 9.74
N ALA A 47 -3.83 9.63 9.05
CA ALA A 47 -2.89 9.24 8.00
C ALA A 47 -1.81 8.29 8.53
N VAL A 48 -1.21 8.60 9.69
CA VAL A 48 -0.21 7.74 10.34
C VAL A 48 -0.79 6.38 10.71
N PHE A 49 -2.01 6.34 11.27
CA PHE A 49 -2.67 5.08 11.65
C PHE A 49 -3.01 4.21 10.44
N ILE A 50 -3.53 4.79 9.36
CA ILE A 50 -3.80 4.06 8.11
C ILE A 50 -2.50 3.50 7.55
N PHE A 51 -1.47 4.33 7.45
CA PHE A 51 -0.17 3.90 6.92
C PHE A 51 0.41 2.76 7.76
N ALA A 52 0.48 2.90 9.08
CA ALA A 52 0.94 1.86 9.99
C ALA A 52 0.14 0.55 9.84
N THR A 53 -1.19 0.66 9.69
CA THR A 53 -2.07 -0.50 9.51
C THR A 53 -1.74 -1.26 8.22
N VAL A 54 -1.48 -0.55 7.11
CA VAL A 54 -1.07 -1.18 5.85
C VAL A 54 0.21 -1.99 6.03
N PHE A 55 1.26 -1.45 6.67
CA PHE A 55 2.50 -2.21 6.91
C PHE A 55 2.30 -3.43 7.81
N VAL A 56 1.47 -3.32 8.84
CA VAL A 56 1.12 -4.45 9.72
C VAL A 56 0.43 -5.56 8.93
N VAL A 57 -0.55 -5.22 8.09
CA VAL A 57 -1.26 -6.17 7.24
C VAL A 57 -0.29 -6.85 6.27
N LEU A 58 0.59 -6.08 5.62
CA LEU A 58 1.58 -6.62 4.70
C LEU A 58 2.57 -7.56 5.39
N HIS A 59 3.02 -7.23 6.60
CA HIS A 59 3.91 -8.10 7.37
C HIS A 59 3.23 -9.42 7.75
N HIS A 60 1.93 -9.39 8.06
CA HIS A 60 1.17 -10.60 8.29
C HIS A 60 1.01 -11.43 7.02
N ALA A 61 0.67 -10.79 5.90
CA ALA A 61 0.56 -11.44 4.60
C ALA A 61 1.88 -12.11 4.20
N GLU A 62 3.02 -11.44 4.41
CA GLU A 62 4.36 -12.00 4.18
C GLU A 62 4.63 -13.23 5.06
N ALA A 63 4.32 -13.15 6.37
CA ALA A 63 4.50 -14.28 7.28
C ALA A 63 3.63 -15.50 6.89
N VAL A 64 2.45 -15.27 6.29
CA VAL A 64 1.61 -16.33 5.74
C VAL A 64 2.16 -16.83 4.41
N ALA A 65 2.62 -15.94 3.53
CA ALA A 65 3.21 -16.29 2.24
C ALA A 65 4.44 -17.19 2.40
N LEU A 66 5.30 -16.91 3.38
CA LEU A 66 6.47 -17.73 3.70
C LEU A 66 6.10 -19.14 4.17
N ARG A 67 4.93 -19.31 4.83
CA ARG A 67 4.44 -20.62 5.27
C ARG A 67 3.83 -21.43 4.13
N LEU A 68 3.25 -20.76 3.14
CA LEU A 68 2.69 -21.39 1.95
C LEU A 68 3.78 -21.85 0.97
N GLY A 69 4.93 -21.16 0.96
CA GLY A 69 6.00 -21.42 0.01
C GLY A 69 5.62 -21.03 -1.42
N GLU A 70 6.57 -21.17 -2.36
CA GLU A 70 6.31 -20.86 -3.76
C GLU A 70 5.55 -22.00 -4.47
N PRO A 71 4.59 -21.69 -5.35
CA PRO A 71 4.23 -20.37 -5.90
C PRO A 71 3.11 -19.62 -5.13
N TYR A 72 2.44 -20.30 -4.21
CA TYR A 72 1.23 -19.77 -3.55
C TYR A 72 1.49 -18.56 -2.65
N GLY A 73 2.66 -18.49 -2.02
CA GLY A 73 3.06 -17.35 -1.21
C GLY A 73 3.11 -16.05 -2.01
N THR A 74 3.70 -16.10 -3.21
CA THR A 74 3.76 -14.94 -4.12
C THR A 74 2.37 -14.50 -4.53
N LEU A 75 1.49 -15.43 -4.91
CA LEU A 75 0.10 -15.12 -5.27
C LEU A 75 -0.67 -14.48 -4.10
N LEU A 76 -0.50 -14.99 -2.88
CA LEU A 76 -1.14 -14.43 -1.69
C LEU A 76 -0.65 -13.00 -1.40
N LEU A 77 0.65 -12.74 -1.53
CA LEU A 77 1.21 -11.41 -1.32
C LEU A 77 0.67 -10.43 -2.36
N THR A 78 0.67 -10.81 -3.65
CA THR A 78 0.10 -10.00 -4.73
C THR A 78 -1.37 -9.71 -4.48
N PHE A 79 -2.16 -10.72 -4.13
CA PHE A 79 -3.59 -10.55 -3.83
C PHE A 79 -3.83 -9.63 -2.62
N SER A 80 -2.99 -9.72 -1.59
CA SER A 80 -3.12 -8.87 -0.41
C SER A 80 -2.89 -7.40 -0.74
N VAL A 81 -1.86 -7.08 -1.52
CA VAL A 81 -1.56 -5.70 -1.94
C VAL A 81 -2.67 -5.15 -2.83
N THR A 82 -3.14 -5.94 -3.81
CA THR A 82 -4.23 -5.48 -4.70
C THR A 82 -5.55 -5.31 -3.98
N ALA A 83 -5.86 -6.14 -2.97
CA ALA A 83 -7.04 -5.96 -2.13
C ALA A 83 -6.98 -4.66 -1.32
N ILE A 84 -5.80 -4.31 -0.79
CA ILE A 84 -5.60 -3.03 -0.08
C ILE A 84 -5.83 -1.87 -1.05
N GLU A 85 -5.20 -1.89 -2.22
CA GLU A 85 -5.36 -0.84 -3.24
C GLU A 85 -6.83 -0.69 -3.68
N ALA A 86 -7.49 -1.79 -4.01
CA ALA A 86 -8.90 -1.79 -4.39
C ALA A 86 -9.79 -1.24 -3.27
N SER A 87 -9.51 -1.56 -2.00
CA SER A 87 -10.27 -1.04 -0.86
C SER A 87 -10.13 0.48 -0.71
N VAL A 88 -8.94 1.04 -0.95
CA VAL A 88 -8.70 2.49 -0.91
C VAL A 88 -9.43 3.19 -2.05
N ILE A 89 -9.35 2.65 -3.27
CA ILE A 89 -10.06 3.19 -4.44
C ILE A 89 -11.57 3.20 -4.18
N VAL A 90 -12.14 2.07 -3.73
CA VAL A 90 -13.58 1.96 -3.42
C VAL A 90 -13.96 2.94 -2.32
N SER A 91 -13.16 3.06 -1.25
CA SER A 91 -13.42 4.02 -0.17
C SER A 91 -13.45 5.46 -0.69
N MET A 92 -12.54 5.83 -1.58
CA MET A 92 -12.51 7.16 -2.20
C MET A 92 -13.69 7.39 -3.14
N MET A 93 -14.11 6.38 -3.91
CA MET A 93 -15.28 6.49 -4.79
C MET A 93 -16.61 6.58 -4.02
N LEU A 94 -16.71 5.98 -2.83
CA LEU A 94 -17.91 6.04 -1.99
C LEU A 94 -18.07 7.37 -1.25
N HIS A 95 -16.96 8.02 -0.88
CA HIS A 95 -16.97 9.23 -0.05
C HIS A 95 -16.52 10.50 -0.80
N GLY A 96 -15.97 10.35 -2.01
CA GLY A 96 -15.52 11.44 -2.86
C GLY A 96 -16.59 11.88 -3.86
N GLU A 97 -16.28 12.93 -4.62
CA GLU A 97 -17.12 13.33 -5.76
C GLU A 97 -17.14 12.22 -6.82
N ASN A 98 -18.25 12.11 -7.56
CA ASN A 98 -18.41 11.11 -8.59
C ASN A 98 -17.48 11.40 -9.77
N ASN A 99 -16.25 10.89 -9.67
CA ASN A 99 -15.27 10.95 -10.72
C ASN A 99 -14.95 9.52 -11.21
N PRO A 100 -15.51 9.12 -12.38
CA PRO A 100 -15.34 7.78 -12.90
C PRO A 100 -13.91 7.48 -13.38
N THR A 101 -13.02 8.48 -13.49
CA THR A 101 -11.62 8.26 -13.90
C THR A 101 -10.69 7.94 -12.74
N LEU A 102 -11.11 8.17 -11.48
CA LEU A 102 -10.26 8.01 -10.29
C LEU A 102 -9.60 6.62 -10.19
N ALA A 103 -10.35 5.56 -10.48
CA ALA A 103 -9.83 4.20 -10.39
C ALA A 103 -8.68 3.97 -11.40
N ARG A 104 -8.84 4.43 -12.64
CA ARG A 104 -7.81 4.33 -13.68
C ARG A 104 -6.61 5.21 -13.37
N GLU A 105 -6.84 6.44 -12.91
CA GLU A 105 -5.78 7.37 -12.51
C GLU A 105 -4.92 6.82 -11.38
N SER A 106 -5.56 6.18 -10.38
CA SER A 106 -4.85 5.51 -9.28
C SER A 106 -3.95 4.38 -9.79
N VAL A 107 -4.47 3.49 -10.64
CA VAL A 107 -3.69 2.34 -11.16
C VAL A 107 -2.53 2.81 -12.03
N PHE A 108 -2.72 3.82 -12.89
CA PHE A 108 -1.63 4.40 -13.65
C PHE A 108 -0.58 5.08 -12.76
N SER A 109 -1.00 5.74 -11.69
CA SER A 109 -0.10 6.31 -10.69
C SER A 109 0.75 5.22 -10.02
N THR A 110 0.14 4.09 -9.64
CA THR A 110 0.86 2.93 -9.07
C THR A 110 1.91 2.40 -10.04
N VAL A 111 1.56 2.20 -11.33
CA VAL A 111 2.51 1.76 -12.37
C VAL A 111 3.65 2.75 -12.55
N MET A 112 3.36 4.05 -12.61
CA MET A 112 4.36 5.12 -12.70
C MET A 112 5.32 5.11 -11.50
N ILE A 113 4.78 5.00 -10.28
CA ILE A 113 5.58 4.99 -9.05
C ILE A 113 6.51 3.76 -9.03
N VAL A 114 6.03 2.58 -9.42
CA VAL A 114 6.86 1.37 -9.42
C VAL A 114 7.91 1.42 -10.55
N CYS A 115 7.51 1.73 -11.77
CA CYS A 115 8.39 1.69 -12.95
C CYS A 115 9.38 2.86 -13.01
N ALA A 116 8.92 4.09 -12.78
CA ALA A 116 9.79 5.27 -12.85
C ALA A 116 10.40 5.61 -11.49
N GLY A 117 9.62 5.48 -10.41
CA GLY A 117 10.09 5.77 -9.05
C GLY A 117 11.00 4.68 -8.51
N VAL A 118 10.44 3.54 -8.12
CA VAL A 118 11.15 2.46 -7.41
C VAL A 118 12.27 1.89 -8.29
N VAL A 119 11.94 1.41 -9.49
CA VAL A 119 12.95 0.83 -10.41
C VAL A 119 13.99 1.89 -10.81
N GLY A 120 13.57 3.13 -11.10
CA GLY A 120 14.48 4.22 -11.42
C GLY A 120 15.48 4.51 -10.30
N VAL A 121 15.02 4.63 -9.06
CA VAL A 121 15.87 4.82 -7.87
C VAL A 121 16.84 3.66 -7.69
N CYS A 122 16.37 2.41 -7.86
CA CYS A 122 17.23 1.23 -7.77
C CYS A 122 18.36 1.24 -8.82
N LEU A 123 18.07 1.67 -10.04
CA LEU A 123 19.06 1.80 -11.11
C LEU A 123 20.02 2.95 -10.85
N THR A 124 19.52 4.13 -10.45
CA THR A 124 20.37 5.29 -10.15
C THR A 124 21.31 5.01 -8.98
N LEU A 125 20.78 4.57 -7.84
CA LEU A 125 21.59 4.29 -6.65
C LEU A 125 22.55 3.12 -6.88
N GLY A 126 22.10 2.06 -7.55
CA GLY A 126 22.93 0.90 -7.85
C GLY A 126 24.03 1.22 -8.87
N GLY A 127 23.75 2.04 -9.89
CA GLY A 127 24.73 2.54 -10.86
C GLY A 127 25.76 3.49 -10.23
N LEU A 128 25.33 4.37 -9.32
CA LEU A 128 26.24 5.24 -8.56
C LEU A 128 27.22 4.44 -7.70
N LYS A 129 26.74 3.37 -7.05
CA LYS A 129 27.57 2.56 -6.13
C LYS A 129 28.44 1.51 -6.84
N HIS A 130 27.91 0.82 -7.85
CA HIS A 130 28.57 -0.36 -8.44
C HIS A 130 29.10 -0.14 -9.87
N ARG A 131 28.80 1.01 -10.50
CA ARG A 131 29.12 1.40 -11.90
C ARG A 131 28.59 0.47 -13.01
N TYR A 132 28.43 -0.81 -12.74
CA TYR A 132 27.80 -1.82 -13.59
C TYR A 132 26.80 -2.62 -12.76
N GLN A 133 25.58 -2.80 -13.29
CA GLN A 133 24.54 -3.64 -12.70
C GLN A 133 24.24 -4.79 -13.67
N ASP A 134 24.36 -6.04 -13.19
CA ASP A 134 23.99 -7.20 -14.00
C ASP A 134 22.47 -7.40 -13.94
N ILE A 135 21.79 -7.06 -15.04
CA ILE A 135 20.34 -7.17 -15.18
C ILE A 135 20.00 -8.37 -16.06
N LYS A 136 19.40 -9.40 -15.47
CA LYS A 136 18.93 -10.59 -16.19
C LYS A 136 17.72 -10.25 -17.06
N ARG A 137 17.99 -10.02 -18.35
CA ARG A 137 16.98 -9.62 -19.36
C ARG A 137 15.77 -10.56 -19.46
N GLN A 138 15.96 -11.86 -19.25
CA GLN A 138 14.91 -12.85 -19.46
C GLN A 138 13.71 -12.68 -18.51
N GLY A 139 13.95 -12.37 -17.24
CA GLY A 139 12.87 -12.09 -16.28
C GLY A 139 12.32 -10.68 -16.41
N THR A 140 13.20 -9.70 -16.58
CA THR A 140 12.82 -8.27 -16.66
C THR A 140 11.92 -7.98 -17.86
N ASN A 141 12.26 -8.50 -19.04
CA ASN A 141 11.47 -8.27 -20.26
C ASN A 141 10.08 -8.90 -20.17
N ALA A 142 9.96 -10.09 -19.56
CA ALA A 142 8.67 -10.75 -19.38
C ALA A 142 7.74 -9.91 -18.46
N SER A 143 8.25 -9.45 -17.32
CA SER A 143 7.46 -8.62 -16.39
C SER A 143 7.07 -7.27 -17.01
N LEU A 144 7.99 -6.59 -17.70
CA LEU A 144 7.71 -5.33 -18.39
C LEU A 144 6.67 -5.49 -19.50
N ALA A 145 6.73 -6.59 -20.27
CA ALA A 145 5.75 -6.87 -21.32
C ALA A 145 4.34 -7.04 -20.75
N VAL A 146 4.20 -7.76 -19.63
CA VAL A 146 2.91 -7.92 -18.93
C VAL A 146 2.39 -6.57 -18.41
N ILE A 147 3.24 -5.77 -17.77
CA ILE A 147 2.85 -4.44 -17.27
C ILE A 147 2.40 -3.53 -18.42
N MET A 148 3.15 -3.51 -19.54
CA MET A 148 2.77 -2.73 -20.73
C MET A 148 1.42 -3.16 -21.29
N ALA A 149 1.19 -4.48 -21.46
CA ALA A 149 -0.08 -4.99 -21.96
C ALA A 149 -1.26 -4.61 -21.05
N LEU A 150 -1.11 -4.77 -19.73
CA LEU A 150 -2.13 -4.41 -18.75
C LEU A 150 -2.42 -2.91 -18.72
N THR A 151 -1.38 -2.08 -18.84
CA THR A 151 -1.49 -0.61 -18.87
C THR A 151 -2.23 -0.13 -20.12
N VAL A 152 -2.00 -0.74 -21.28
CA VAL A 152 -2.70 -0.38 -22.53
C VAL A 152 -4.16 -0.85 -22.53
N LEU A 153 -4.46 -1.96 -21.87
CA LEU A 153 -5.80 -2.55 -21.86
C LEU A 153 -6.77 -1.84 -20.89
N THR A 154 -6.25 -1.18 -19.85
CA THR A 154 -7.03 -0.55 -18.75
C THR A 154 -7.41 0.91 -19.07
#